data_AF-A0A0L6JII9-F1
#
_entry.id   AF-A0A0L6JII9-F1
#
_cell.length_a   1.000
_cell.length_b   1.000
_cell.length_c   1.000
_cell.angle_alpha   90.00
_cell.angle_beta   90.00
_cell.angle_gamma   90.00
#
_symmetry.space_group_name_H-M   'P 1'
#
loop_
_entity.id
_entity.type
_entity.pdbx_description
1 polymer ?
#
loop_
_entity_poly.entity_id
_entity_poly.type
_entity_poly.pdbx_seq_one_letter_code
_entity_poly.pdbx_strand_id
1 'polypeptide(L)'
;MAMELSKPIKLRLIIIFLGFSIFSSTLLVYSLLQRKTVEITEKKDVGNHKGIISYDVNLKPNPIYNSEIPNSGEKYITGMIENINMNFDYNFTGNTGGDVAVDYSISATIEAYEQNGEKERLWSKSYLLEPKVREKSKGNISINRKLILELEKYNSFVKNVLEEYKINSKANLIINFNISVEAHDSVNGIYRNSIAPNLIIPLSEDYFVITGDKEIKENCIIENIKPVVIIKSNQVIFFSIIVGICVLGLFILFLYVRGKETSEQNKKVQYILRKYNMRIVNICDERYLTLDNSIRVHSFDDLLKASDELGKPILYNILDNDKSSNFFILSENKNFICTVTDCN
;
A
#
# COMPACT_ATOMS: atom_id res chain seq x y z
N MET A 1 0.54 46.40 10.14
CA MET A 1 1.75 46.61 10.97
C MET A 1 2.95 46.13 10.16
N ALA A 2 3.70 47.03 9.50
CA ALA A 2 4.87 46.63 8.72
C ALA A 2 6.04 46.44 9.68
N MET A 3 6.62 45.25 9.70
CA MET A 3 7.78 44.96 10.56
C MET A 3 9.04 45.46 9.86
N GLU A 4 9.73 46.43 10.46
CA GLU A 4 10.99 46.94 9.92
C GLU A 4 12.12 45.98 10.26
N LEU A 5 12.56 45.18 9.28
CA LEU A 5 13.81 44.42 9.41
C LEU A 5 14.96 45.15 8.74
N SER A 6 16.15 45.05 9.33
CA SER A 6 17.37 45.54 8.69
C SER A 6 17.65 44.74 7.41
N LYS A 7 18.12 45.44 6.37
CA LYS A 7 18.45 44.85 5.06
C LYS A 7 19.28 43.55 5.14
N PRO A 8 20.33 43.40 5.98
CA PRO A 8 21.10 42.16 6.04
C PRO A 8 20.34 40.99 6.68
N ILE A 9 19.44 41.25 7.62
CA ILE A 9 18.62 40.21 8.26
C ILE A 9 17.58 39.69 7.29
N LYS A 10 16.93 40.59 6.53
CA LYS A 10 15.98 40.21 5.47
C LYS A 10 16.65 39.31 4.43
N LEU A 11 17.87 39.64 4.00
CA LEU A 11 18.61 38.86 3.01
C LEU A 11 18.94 37.45 3.52
N ARG A 12 19.39 37.31 4.78
CA ARG A 12 19.66 36.00 5.39
C ARG A 12 18.42 35.12 5.48
N LEU A 13 17.28 35.70 5.87
CA LEU A 13 16.01 34.97 5.95
C LEU A 13 15.56 34.48 4.56
N ILE A 14 15.66 35.32 3.53
CA ILE A 14 15.32 34.93 2.15
C ILE A 14 16.18 33.74 1.69
N ILE A 15 17.49 33.77 1.95
CA ILE A 15 18.40 32.68 1.58
C ILE A 15 18.02 31.37 2.30
N ILE A 16 17.67 31.44 3.59
CA ILE A 16 17.25 30.27 4.38
C ILE A 16 15.95 29.68 3.83
N PHE A 17 14.92 30.52 3.58
CA PHE A 17 13.65 30.06 3.04
C PHE A 17 13.78 29.46 1.64
N LEU A 18 14.61 30.06 0.77
CA LEU A 18 14.91 29.53 -0.56
C LEU A 18 15.63 28.17 -0.47
N GLY A 19 16.66 28.05 0.37
CA GLY A 19 17.39 26.80 0.55
C GLY A 19 16.48 25.67 1.05
N PHE A 20 15.62 25.95 2.04
CA PHE A 20 14.69 24.97 2.58
C PHE A 20 13.60 24.58 1.57
N SER A 21 13.12 25.54 0.77
CA SER A 21 12.16 25.28 -0.31
C SER A 21 12.73 24.37 -1.40
N ILE A 22 13.99 24.61 -1.82
CA ILE A 22 14.67 23.76 -2.81
C ILE A 22 14.87 22.36 -2.24
N PHE A 23 15.38 22.24 -1.02
CA PHE A 23 15.61 20.95 -0.36
C PHE A 23 14.32 20.14 -0.15
N SER A 24 13.23 20.78 0.28
CA SER A 24 11.95 20.09 0.42
C SER A 24 11.35 19.68 -0.92
N SER A 25 11.56 20.48 -1.98
CA SER A 25 11.08 20.17 -3.32
C SER A 25 11.82 18.98 -3.93
N THR A 26 13.14 18.87 -3.72
CA THR A 26 13.91 17.71 -4.19
C THR A 26 13.48 16.43 -3.47
N LEU A 27 13.20 16.48 -2.17
CA LEU A 27 12.66 15.34 -1.41
C LEU A 27 11.24 14.95 -1.86
N LEU A 28 10.40 15.93 -2.19
CA LEU A 28 9.06 15.69 -2.74
C LEU A 28 9.17 14.96 -4.08
N VAL A 29 9.97 15.47 -5.02
CA VAL A 29 10.21 14.82 -6.32
C VAL A 29 10.77 13.42 -6.14
N TYR A 30 11.76 13.24 -5.25
CA TYR A 30 12.30 11.93 -4.92
C TYR A 30 11.23 10.97 -4.39
N SER A 31 10.34 11.43 -3.51
CA SER A 31 9.22 10.62 -3.00
C SER A 31 8.19 10.25 -4.08
N LEU A 32 7.97 11.12 -5.06
CA LEU A 32 7.10 10.86 -6.21
C LEU A 32 7.74 9.91 -7.24
N LEU A 33 9.07 9.89 -7.31
CA LEU A 33 9.84 8.96 -8.15
C LEU A 33 9.96 7.57 -7.53
N GLN A 34 9.91 7.45 -6.19
CA GLN A 34 9.81 6.18 -5.48
C GLN A 34 8.40 5.56 -5.57
N ARG A 35 7.86 5.43 -6.79
CA ARG A 35 6.63 4.67 -7.05
C ARG A 35 6.90 3.22 -6.71
N LYS A 36 6.43 2.74 -5.57
CA LYS A 36 6.37 1.31 -5.30
C LYS A 36 5.11 0.78 -5.98
N THR A 37 5.30 -0.07 -6.97
CA THR A 37 4.24 -0.96 -7.44
C THR A 37 4.03 -2.00 -6.35
N VAL A 38 2.86 -1.97 -5.73
CA VAL A 38 2.43 -3.06 -4.85
C VAL A 38 1.53 -3.94 -5.70
N GLU A 39 1.88 -5.21 -5.77
CA GLU A 39 1.02 -6.22 -6.37
C GLU A 39 -0.17 -6.45 -5.43
N ILE A 40 -1.37 -6.11 -5.90
CA ILE A 40 -2.61 -6.43 -5.20
C ILE A 40 -3.22 -7.63 -5.91
N THR A 41 -3.49 -8.69 -5.15
CA THR A 41 -4.21 -9.87 -5.62
C THR A 41 -5.71 -9.61 -5.57
N GLU A 42 -6.33 -9.40 -6.72
CA GLU A 42 -7.79 -9.33 -6.86
C GLU A 42 -8.33 -10.74 -7.09
N LYS A 43 -9.08 -11.29 -6.13
CA LYS A 43 -9.75 -12.58 -6.27
C LYS A 43 -11.08 -12.40 -6.98
N LYS A 44 -11.30 -13.10 -8.08
CA LYS A 44 -12.58 -13.08 -8.82
C LYS A 44 -13.15 -14.47 -8.95
N ASP A 45 -14.45 -14.57 -8.71
CA ASP A 45 -15.21 -15.82 -8.76
C ASP A 45 -15.75 -16.08 -10.18
N VAL A 46 -15.25 -17.13 -10.80
CA VAL A 46 -15.61 -17.60 -12.15
C VAL A 46 -16.81 -18.54 -12.10
N GLY A 47 -17.08 -19.17 -10.96
CA GLY A 47 -18.14 -20.16 -10.82
C GLY A 47 -17.90 -21.15 -9.70
N ASN A 48 -18.66 -22.23 -9.72
CA ASN A 48 -18.47 -23.34 -8.79
C ASN A 48 -18.59 -24.68 -9.51
N HIS A 49 -18.01 -25.70 -8.89
CA HIS A 49 -18.18 -27.06 -9.35
C HIS A 49 -18.47 -28.01 -8.20
N LYS A 50 -19.30 -29.01 -8.50
CA LYS A 50 -19.75 -30.02 -7.57
C LYS A 50 -19.72 -31.38 -8.26
N GLY A 51 -18.97 -32.33 -7.70
CA GLY A 51 -18.99 -33.74 -8.08
C GLY A 51 -19.54 -34.59 -6.95
N ILE A 52 -20.46 -35.51 -7.26
CA ILE A 52 -21.10 -36.43 -6.31
C ILE A 52 -21.07 -37.85 -6.90
N ILE A 53 -20.72 -38.81 -6.06
CA ILE A 53 -20.85 -40.24 -6.35
C ILE A 53 -21.90 -40.81 -5.41
N SER A 54 -23.00 -41.29 -5.97
CA SER A 54 -23.97 -42.14 -5.27
C SER A 54 -23.82 -43.59 -5.72
N TYR A 55 -24.17 -44.53 -4.84
CA TYR A 55 -24.15 -45.95 -5.17
C TYR A 55 -25.22 -46.73 -4.42
N ASP A 56 -25.65 -47.82 -5.03
CA ASP A 56 -26.58 -48.80 -4.49
C ASP A 56 -25.97 -50.20 -4.65
N VAL A 57 -26.00 -51.00 -3.58
CA VAL A 57 -25.42 -52.35 -3.56
C VAL A 57 -26.53 -53.37 -3.76
N ASN A 58 -26.48 -54.11 -4.86
CA ASN A 58 -27.43 -55.19 -5.10
C ASN A 58 -26.90 -56.49 -4.51
N LEU A 59 -27.74 -57.17 -3.73
CA LEU A 59 -27.40 -58.42 -3.08
C LEU A 59 -27.98 -59.60 -3.86
N LYS A 60 -27.21 -60.68 -3.96
CA LYS A 60 -27.69 -61.99 -4.39
C LYS A 60 -28.82 -62.45 -3.46
N PRO A 61 -29.79 -63.25 -3.95
CA PRO A 61 -30.80 -63.87 -3.10
C PRO A 61 -30.16 -64.57 -1.90
N ASN A 62 -30.57 -64.18 -0.69
CA ASN A 62 -29.94 -64.66 0.55
C ASN A 62 -30.98 -64.75 1.68
N PRO A 63 -30.77 -65.61 2.69
CA PRO A 63 -31.72 -65.81 3.78
C PRO A 63 -31.68 -64.70 4.86
N ILE A 64 -30.73 -63.75 4.78
CA ILE A 64 -30.51 -62.72 5.81
C ILE A 64 -31.38 -61.48 5.54
N TYR A 65 -31.48 -61.06 4.27
CA TYR A 65 -32.17 -59.84 3.86
C TYR A 65 -33.40 -60.18 3.04
N ASN A 66 -34.59 -59.76 3.52
CA ASN A 66 -35.87 -60.09 2.90
C ASN A 66 -36.33 -59.14 1.79
N SER A 67 -35.66 -57.99 1.56
CA SER A 67 -35.80 -57.10 0.37
C SER A 67 -35.21 -55.70 0.57
N GLU A 68 -35.02 -55.23 1.80
CA GLU A 68 -34.43 -53.92 2.07
C GLU A 68 -32.90 -54.02 2.07
N ILE A 69 -32.29 -53.29 1.14
CA ILE A 69 -30.84 -53.19 0.97
C ILE A 69 -30.28 -52.36 2.14
N PRO A 70 -29.18 -52.78 2.78
CA PRO A 70 -28.53 -51.96 3.80
C PRO A 70 -28.09 -50.59 3.24
N ASN A 71 -28.35 -49.53 4.00
CA ASN A 71 -28.10 -48.15 3.57
C ASN A 71 -26.62 -47.91 3.23
N SER A 72 -26.37 -46.91 2.38
CA SER A 72 -25.00 -46.43 2.08
C SER A 72 -24.25 -46.10 3.38
N GLY A 73 -23.17 -46.84 3.67
CA GLY A 73 -22.30 -46.64 4.84
C GLY A 73 -22.30 -47.80 5.84
N GLU A 74 -23.15 -48.81 5.63
CA GLU A 74 -23.17 -50.03 6.43
C GLU A 74 -22.08 -51.03 5.99
N LYS A 75 -21.87 -52.07 6.81
CA LYS A 75 -20.96 -53.18 6.49
C LYS A 75 -21.65 -54.14 5.54
N TYR A 76 -21.01 -54.43 4.41
CA TYR A 76 -21.49 -55.39 3.43
C TYR A 76 -20.72 -56.71 3.56
N ILE A 77 -21.43 -57.84 3.45
CA ILE A 77 -20.82 -59.17 3.38
C ILE A 77 -20.45 -59.44 1.92
N THR A 78 -19.15 -59.61 1.65
CA THR A 78 -18.61 -59.66 0.28
C THR A 78 -19.28 -60.72 -0.58
N GLY A 79 -19.46 -61.93 -0.05
CA GLY A 79 -20.05 -63.05 -0.79
C GLY A 79 -21.51 -62.85 -1.21
N MET A 80 -22.22 -61.91 -0.57
CA MET A 80 -23.63 -61.63 -0.85
C MET A 80 -23.82 -60.57 -1.93
N ILE A 81 -22.77 -59.85 -2.33
CA ILE A 81 -22.89 -58.77 -3.31
C ILE A 81 -22.98 -59.38 -4.71
N GLU A 82 -23.99 -58.96 -5.47
CA GLU A 82 -24.13 -59.29 -6.89
C GLU A 82 -23.39 -58.25 -7.73
N ASN A 83 -23.73 -56.97 -7.56
CA ASN A 83 -23.09 -55.85 -8.23
C ASN A 83 -23.30 -54.55 -7.42
N ILE A 84 -22.56 -53.50 -7.81
CA ILE A 84 -22.71 -52.17 -7.24
C ILE A 84 -23.07 -51.21 -8.36
N ASN A 85 -24.26 -50.64 -8.30
CA ASN A 85 -24.69 -49.58 -9.21
C ASN A 85 -24.11 -48.27 -8.72
N MET A 86 -23.36 -47.56 -9.56
CA MET A 86 -22.78 -46.26 -9.23
C MET A 86 -23.36 -45.21 -10.17
N ASN A 87 -23.58 -44.02 -9.63
CA ASN A 87 -24.05 -42.87 -10.36
C ASN A 87 -23.17 -41.67 -10.03
N PHE A 88 -22.57 -41.12 -11.07
CA PHE A 88 -21.62 -40.02 -11.04
C PHE A 88 -22.31 -38.77 -11.57
N ASP A 89 -22.53 -37.82 -10.67
CA ASP A 89 -23.15 -36.54 -10.97
C ASP A 89 -22.13 -35.43 -10.84
N TYR A 90 -21.91 -34.69 -11.92
CA TYR A 90 -21.07 -33.51 -11.93
C TYR A 90 -21.80 -32.30 -12.48
N ASN A 91 -21.66 -31.17 -11.80
CA ASN A 91 -22.19 -29.90 -12.24
C ASN A 91 -21.12 -28.81 -12.14
N PHE A 92 -20.97 -28.06 -13.21
CA PHE A 92 -20.25 -26.79 -13.24
C PHE A 92 -21.25 -25.66 -13.48
N THR A 93 -21.21 -24.62 -12.65
CA THR A 93 -22.01 -23.41 -12.81
C THR A 93 -21.09 -22.21 -12.99
N GLY A 94 -21.08 -21.61 -14.18
CA GLY A 94 -20.26 -20.44 -14.49
C GLY A 94 -21.00 -19.12 -14.25
N ASN A 95 -20.33 -18.16 -13.63
CA ASN A 95 -20.93 -16.87 -13.27
C ASN A 95 -21.02 -15.89 -14.44
N THR A 96 -20.11 -15.99 -15.42
CA THR A 96 -19.94 -14.97 -16.48
C THR A 96 -20.38 -15.45 -17.87
N GLY A 97 -21.01 -16.63 -17.97
CA GLY A 97 -21.56 -17.16 -19.24
C GLY A 97 -20.50 -17.46 -20.32
N GLY A 98 -19.22 -17.51 -19.94
CA GLY A 98 -18.10 -17.83 -20.83
C GLY A 98 -18.09 -19.27 -21.32
N ASP A 99 -17.16 -19.57 -22.22
CA ASP A 99 -16.99 -20.92 -22.77
C ASP A 99 -16.39 -21.84 -21.71
N VAL A 100 -17.01 -23.00 -21.49
CA VAL A 100 -16.56 -24.01 -20.54
C VAL A 100 -16.33 -25.31 -21.28
N ALA A 101 -15.20 -25.95 -21.02
CA ALA A 101 -14.88 -27.30 -21.46
C ALA A 101 -14.61 -28.18 -20.23
N VAL A 102 -15.24 -29.35 -20.21
CA VAL A 102 -15.02 -30.35 -19.15
C VAL A 102 -14.57 -31.64 -19.81
N ASP A 103 -13.39 -32.07 -19.43
CA ASP A 103 -12.87 -33.39 -19.72
C ASP A 103 -13.20 -34.32 -18.56
N TYR A 104 -13.82 -35.47 -18.81
CA TYR A 104 -14.06 -36.46 -17.77
C TYR A 104 -13.68 -37.88 -18.20
N SER A 105 -13.34 -38.73 -17.24
CA SER A 105 -13.15 -40.17 -17.42
C SER A 105 -13.41 -40.94 -16.12
N ILE A 106 -13.71 -42.23 -16.22
CA ILE A 106 -13.90 -43.10 -15.04
C ILE A 106 -12.84 -44.20 -15.09
N SER A 107 -12.11 -44.35 -13.98
CA SER A 107 -11.05 -45.35 -13.85
C SER A 107 -11.18 -46.15 -12.55
N ALA A 108 -10.81 -47.43 -12.60
CA ALA A 108 -10.68 -48.28 -11.42
C ALA A 108 -9.22 -48.62 -11.18
N THR A 109 -8.73 -48.43 -9.96
CA THR A 109 -7.36 -48.77 -9.58
C THR A 109 -7.39 -49.74 -8.42
N ILE A 110 -6.79 -50.90 -8.59
CA ILE A 110 -6.47 -51.79 -7.47
C ILE A 110 -5.14 -51.33 -6.89
N GLU A 111 -5.09 -51.10 -5.58
CA GLU A 111 -3.86 -50.82 -4.85
C GLU A 111 -3.71 -51.81 -3.70
N ALA A 112 -2.54 -52.45 -3.61
CA ALA A 112 -2.20 -53.36 -2.53
C ALA A 112 -1.12 -52.78 -1.61
N TYR A 113 -1.25 -53.03 -0.31
CA TYR A 113 -0.39 -52.48 0.75
C TYR A 113 -0.04 -53.57 1.77
N GLU A 114 1.08 -53.40 2.47
CA GLU A 114 1.48 -54.32 3.54
C GLU A 114 0.46 -54.34 4.70
N GLN A 115 0.35 -55.51 5.36
CA GLN A 115 -0.58 -55.69 6.48
C GLN A 115 -0.15 -54.99 7.79
N ASN A 116 1.16 -54.73 8.01
CA ASN A 116 1.74 -54.55 9.35
C ASN A 116 2.41 -53.20 9.67
N GLY A 117 2.25 -52.15 8.86
CA GLY A 117 2.76 -50.81 9.19
C GLY A 117 3.23 -50.04 7.97
N GLU A 118 3.10 -48.71 8.03
CA GLU A 118 3.17 -47.70 6.94
C GLU A 118 2.45 -48.10 5.63
N LYS A 119 1.63 -47.21 5.07
CA LYS A 119 0.83 -47.48 3.86
C LYS A 119 1.71 -47.50 2.60
N GLU A 120 2.83 -48.22 2.62
CA GLU A 120 3.68 -48.37 1.44
C GLU A 120 2.97 -49.28 0.43
N ARG A 121 2.82 -48.77 -0.77
CA ARG A 121 2.09 -49.45 -1.85
C ARG A 121 3.01 -50.51 -2.48
N LEU A 122 2.64 -51.78 -2.33
CA LEU A 122 3.36 -52.92 -2.90
C LEU A 122 3.22 -52.96 -4.42
N TRP A 123 1.97 -52.84 -4.90
CA TRP A 123 1.67 -52.83 -6.32
C TRP A 123 0.35 -52.13 -6.61
N SER A 124 0.16 -51.74 -7.87
CA SER A 124 -1.07 -51.16 -8.35
C SER A 124 -1.39 -51.63 -9.76
N LYS A 125 -2.69 -51.76 -10.07
CA LYS A 125 -3.17 -52.07 -11.41
C LYS A 125 -4.40 -51.24 -11.73
N SER A 126 -4.31 -50.47 -12.82
CA SER A 126 -5.38 -49.57 -13.26
C SER A 126 -6.16 -50.14 -14.45
N TYR A 127 -7.46 -49.84 -14.48
CA TYR A 127 -8.40 -50.17 -15.54
C TYR A 127 -9.15 -48.90 -15.94
N LEU A 128 -9.29 -48.67 -17.24
CA LEU A 128 -10.12 -47.61 -17.76
C LEU A 128 -11.55 -48.14 -17.91
N LEU A 129 -12.49 -47.60 -17.14
CA LEU A 129 -13.89 -48.03 -17.19
C LEU A 129 -14.66 -47.24 -18.25
N GLU A 130 -14.43 -45.93 -18.29
CA GLU A 130 -14.90 -45.06 -19.37
C GLU A 130 -13.74 -44.22 -19.92
N PRO A 131 -13.59 -44.14 -21.26
CA PRO A 131 -12.55 -43.34 -21.87
C PRO A 131 -12.78 -41.85 -21.65
N LYS A 132 -11.73 -41.07 -21.89
CA LYS A 132 -11.79 -39.61 -21.77
C LYS A 132 -12.76 -39.02 -22.79
N VAL A 133 -13.75 -38.29 -22.31
CA VAL A 133 -14.73 -37.54 -23.11
C VAL A 133 -14.61 -36.06 -22.79
N ARG A 134 -14.78 -35.21 -23.81
CA ARG A 134 -14.78 -33.76 -23.69
C ARG A 134 -16.16 -33.22 -24.00
N GLU A 135 -16.78 -32.55 -23.03
CA GLU A 135 -18.02 -31.80 -23.21
C GLU A 135 -17.73 -30.29 -23.20
N LYS A 136 -18.48 -29.53 -23.99
CA LYS A 136 -18.34 -28.07 -24.08
C LYS A 136 -19.71 -27.42 -24.01
N SER A 137 -19.81 -26.32 -23.29
CA SER A 137 -21.04 -25.53 -23.14
C SER A 137 -20.70 -24.07 -22.85
N LYS A 138 -21.72 -23.22 -22.83
CA LYS A 138 -21.63 -21.84 -22.34
C LYS A 138 -22.24 -21.73 -20.96
N GLY A 139 -21.48 -21.20 -20.00
CA GLY A 139 -21.91 -21.03 -18.62
C GLY A 139 -21.92 -22.33 -17.81
N ASN A 140 -22.85 -23.26 -18.10
CA ASN A 140 -23.12 -24.41 -17.24
C ASN A 140 -22.94 -25.76 -17.97
N ILE A 141 -22.43 -26.76 -17.25
CA ILE A 141 -22.29 -28.14 -17.72
C ILE A 141 -22.81 -29.09 -16.62
N SER A 142 -23.58 -30.09 -17.04
CA SER A 142 -24.07 -31.16 -16.17
C SER A 142 -23.76 -32.51 -16.82
N ILE A 143 -23.00 -33.35 -16.12
CA ILE A 143 -22.61 -34.70 -16.55
C ILE A 143 -23.22 -35.70 -15.58
N ASN A 144 -24.00 -36.64 -16.10
CA ASN A 144 -24.52 -37.79 -15.35
C ASN A 144 -24.03 -39.08 -16.02
N ARG A 145 -23.35 -39.94 -15.27
CA ARG A 145 -22.87 -41.25 -15.75
C ARG A 145 -23.26 -42.35 -14.78
N LYS A 146 -23.72 -43.47 -15.32
CA LYS A 146 -24.14 -44.64 -14.54
C LYS A 146 -23.27 -45.82 -14.93
N LEU A 147 -22.74 -46.51 -13.92
CA LEU A 147 -21.86 -47.65 -14.12
C LEU A 147 -22.27 -48.79 -13.19
N ILE A 148 -22.26 -50.01 -13.73
CA ILE A 148 -22.50 -51.22 -12.95
C ILE A 148 -21.14 -51.88 -12.69
N LEU A 149 -20.77 -52.01 -11.42
CA LEU A 149 -19.51 -52.61 -11.01
C LEU A 149 -19.73 -54.06 -10.59
N GLU A 150 -19.17 -54.98 -11.38
CA GLU A 150 -19.07 -56.39 -11.03
C GLU A 150 -17.90 -56.62 -10.05
N LEU A 151 -18.17 -56.53 -8.75
CA LEU A 151 -17.13 -56.61 -7.72
C LEU A 151 -16.38 -57.95 -7.72
N GLU A 152 -17.07 -59.05 -8.04
CA GLU A 152 -16.49 -60.40 -8.09
C GLU A 152 -15.25 -60.46 -8.99
N LYS A 153 -15.29 -59.80 -10.17
CA LYS A 153 -14.17 -59.76 -11.11
C LYS A 153 -12.87 -59.24 -10.47
N TYR A 154 -12.97 -58.20 -9.65
CA TYR A 154 -11.81 -57.59 -8.98
C TYR A 154 -11.38 -58.42 -7.76
N ASN A 155 -12.34 -58.94 -7.01
CA ASN A 155 -12.08 -59.82 -5.87
C ASN A 155 -11.37 -61.12 -6.28
N SER A 156 -11.84 -61.81 -7.31
CA SER A 156 -11.20 -63.03 -7.80
C SER A 156 -9.79 -62.75 -8.32
N PHE A 157 -9.58 -61.62 -9.02
CA PHE A 157 -8.25 -61.22 -9.47
C PHE A 157 -7.28 -61.02 -8.30
N VAL A 158 -7.68 -60.29 -7.26
CA VAL A 158 -6.83 -60.09 -6.08
C VAL A 158 -6.54 -61.40 -5.37
N LYS A 159 -7.56 -62.23 -5.12
CA LYS A 159 -7.38 -63.55 -4.47
C LYS A 159 -6.36 -64.41 -5.22
N ASN A 160 -6.49 -64.50 -6.54
CA ASN A 160 -5.54 -65.26 -7.37
C ASN A 160 -4.11 -64.75 -7.23
N VAL A 161 -3.90 -63.42 -7.24
CA VAL A 161 -2.57 -62.82 -7.07
C VAL A 161 -2.00 -63.11 -5.67
N LEU A 162 -2.80 -62.99 -4.62
CA LEU A 162 -2.35 -63.26 -3.25
C LEU A 162 -1.99 -64.74 -3.06
N GLU A 163 -2.77 -65.65 -3.63
CA GLU A 163 -2.56 -67.10 -3.56
C GLU A 163 -1.35 -67.56 -4.40
N GLU A 164 -1.26 -67.11 -5.66
CA GLU A 164 -0.20 -67.53 -6.60
C GLU A 164 1.19 -67.09 -6.13
N TYR A 165 1.30 -65.86 -5.63
CA TYR A 165 2.58 -65.29 -5.19
C TYR A 165 2.81 -65.37 -3.69
N LYS A 166 1.86 -65.95 -2.93
CA LYS A 166 1.90 -66.07 -1.47
C LYS A 166 2.17 -64.73 -0.77
N ILE A 167 1.61 -63.66 -1.30
CA ILE A 167 1.78 -62.30 -0.79
C ILE A 167 0.76 -62.06 0.31
N ASN A 168 1.21 -61.69 1.51
CA ASN A 168 0.32 -61.29 2.58
C ASN A 168 0.10 -59.77 2.55
N SER A 169 -0.96 -59.32 1.87
CA SER A 169 -1.25 -57.89 1.69
C SER A 169 -2.75 -57.61 1.73
N LYS A 170 -3.11 -56.35 1.98
CA LYS A 170 -4.49 -55.86 1.84
C LYS A 170 -4.62 -55.11 0.54
N ALA A 171 -5.76 -55.20 -0.13
CA ALA A 171 -6.00 -54.52 -1.38
C ALA A 171 -7.30 -53.69 -1.35
N ASN A 172 -7.28 -52.54 -1.99
CA ASN A 172 -8.44 -51.67 -2.19
C ASN A 172 -8.68 -51.48 -3.68
N LEU A 173 -9.95 -51.47 -4.08
CA LEU A 173 -10.42 -50.96 -5.35
C LEU A 173 -10.83 -49.51 -5.20
N ILE A 174 -10.18 -48.63 -5.94
CA ILE A 174 -10.43 -47.19 -5.94
C ILE A 174 -11.06 -46.83 -7.28
N ILE A 175 -12.33 -46.43 -7.27
CA ILE A 175 -13.03 -45.91 -8.44
C ILE A 175 -12.92 -44.39 -8.42
N ASN A 176 -12.28 -43.81 -9.44
CA ASN A 176 -12.09 -42.37 -9.58
C ASN A 176 -12.95 -41.84 -10.73
N PHE A 177 -13.70 -40.77 -10.45
CA PHE A 177 -14.33 -39.95 -11.48
C PHE A 177 -13.45 -38.74 -11.76
N ASN A 178 -12.55 -38.87 -12.74
CA ASN A 178 -11.58 -37.84 -13.04
C ASN A 178 -12.23 -36.74 -13.86
N ILE A 179 -12.16 -35.50 -13.38
CA ILE A 179 -12.78 -34.35 -14.03
C ILE A 179 -11.75 -33.24 -14.13
N SER A 180 -11.58 -32.69 -15.33
CA SER A 180 -10.71 -31.55 -15.59
C SER A 180 -11.52 -30.46 -16.28
N VAL A 181 -11.54 -29.28 -15.67
CA VAL A 181 -12.36 -28.14 -16.07
C VAL A 181 -11.46 -27.08 -16.66
N GLU A 182 -11.87 -26.53 -17.80
CA GLU A 182 -11.30 -25.34 -18.40
C GLU A 182 -12.43 -24.35 -18.67
N ALA A 183 -12.49 -23.27 -17.90
CA ALA A 183 -13.50 -22.21 -18.05
C ALA A 183 -12.82 -20.92 -18.52
N HIS A 184 -13.31 -20.35 -19.63
CA HIS A 184 -12.79 -19.14 -20.24
C HIS A 184 -13.70 -17.96 -19.89
N ASP A 185 -13.17 -17.00 -19.16
CA ASP A 185 -13.82 -15.71 -18.93
C ASP A 185 -13.18 -14.66 -19.85
N SER A 186 -14.00 -13.99 -20.67
CA SER A 186 -13.55 -12.97 -21.61
C SER A 186 -12.84 -11.79 -20.94
N VAL A 187 -13.08 -11.56 -19.65
CA VAL A 187 -12.52 -10.44 -18.88
C VAL A 187 -11.42 -10.92 -17.91
N ASN A 188 -11.55 -12.13 -17.37
CA ASN A 188 -10.74 -12.57 -16.22
C ASN A 188 -9.71 -13.65 -16.53
N GLY A 189 -9.65 -14.17 -17.77
CA GLY A 189 -8.69 -15.19 -18.18
C GLY A 189 -9.24 -16.61 -18.10
N ILE A 190 -8.35 -17.60 -18.07
CA ILE A 190 -8.71 -19.02 -18.12
C ILE A 190 -8.55 -19.65 -16.75
N TYR A 191 -9.63 -20.19 -16.19
CA TYR A 191 -9.59 -21.05 -15.01
C TYR A 191 -9.36 -22.50 -15.43
N ARG A 192 -8.42 -23.18 -14.78
CA ARG A 192 -8.19 -24.63 -14.94
C ARG A 192 -8.11 -25.28 -13.57
N ASN A 193 -8.88 -26.34 -13.37
CA ASN A 193 -8.80 -27.17 -12.18
C ASN A 193 -9.10 -28.63 -12.51
N SER A 194 -8.68 -29.55 -11.68
CA SER A 194 -9.01 -30.97 -11.81
C SER A 194 -9.36 -31.56 -10.46
N ILE A 195 -10.45 -32.31 -10.41
CA ILE A 195 -10.93 -33.00 -9.22
C ILE A 195 -11.17 -34.47 -9.55
N ALA A 196 -11.09 -35.31 -8.52
CA ALA A 196 -11.35 -36.74 -8.65
C ALA A 196 -12.09 -37.28 -7.42
N PRO A 197 -13.42 -37.05 -7.31
CA PRO A 197 -14.24 -37.77 -6.33
C PRO A 197 -14.02 -39.28 -6.50
N ASN A 198 -14.01 -39.99 -5.38
CA ASN A 198 -13.64 -41.41 -5.39
C ASN A 198 -14.50 -42.27 -4.47
N LEU A 199 -14.49 -43.57 -4.78
CA LEU A 199 -15.08 -44.63 -3.99
C LEU A 199 -14.03 -45.70 -3.72
N ILE A 200 -13.84 -46.06 -2.45
CA ILE A 200 -12.84 -47.04 -2.00
C ILE A 200 -13.56 -48.27 -1.46
N ILE A 201 -13.30 -49.41 -2.09
CA ILE A 201 -13.90 -50.70 -1.76
C ILE A 201 -12.77 -51.68 -1.40
N PRO A 202 -12.65 -52.10 -0.13
CA PRO A 202 -11.72 -53.16 0.25
C PRO A 202 -12.00 -54.47 -0.51
N LEU A 203 -10.95 -55.13 -0.97
CA LEU A 203 -11.01 -56.39 -1.72
C LEU A 203 -10.46 -57.54 -0.89
N SER A 204 -10.93 -58.76 -1.18
CA SER A 204 -10.51 -60.00 -0.51
C SER A 204 -10.75 -60.04 1.01
N GLU A 205 -11.68 -59.23 1.51
CA GLU A 205 -12.16 -59.25 2.89
C GLU A 205 -13.52 -59.98 2.97
N ASP A 206 -13.85 -60.58 4.10
CA ASP A 206 -15.15 -61.26 4.29
C ASP A 206 -16.32 -60.28 4.37
N TYR A 207 -16.05 -59.09 4.93
CA TYR A 207 -16.98 -57.97 5.00
C TYR A 207 -16.21 -56.65 4.90
N PHE A 208 -16.86 -55.60 4.40
CA PHE A 208 -16.22 -54.29 4.25
C PHE A 208 -17.21 -53.13 4.33
N VAL A 209 -16.68 -51.92 4.45
CA VAL A 209 -17.44 -50.66 4.31
C VAL A 209 -16.90 -49.92 3.10
N ILE A 210 -17.81 -49.35 2.31
CA ILE A 210 -17.45 -48.52 1.16
C ILE A 210 -17.18 -47.09 1.64
N THR A 211 -15.94 -46.63 1.46
CA THR A 211 -15.45 -45.31 1.89
C THR A 211 -15.05 -44.46 0.68
N GLY A 212 -14.40 -43.32 0.90
CA GLY A 212 -13.91 -42.42 -0.15
C GLY A 212 -14.51 -41.02 -0.10
N ASP A 213 -13.93 -40.13 -0.91
CA ASP A 213 -14.36 -38.74 -1.05
C ASP A 213 -15.46 -38.65 -2.11
N LYS A 214 -16.67 -39.04 -1.68
CA LYS A 214 -17.85 -39.18 -2.55
C LYS A 214 -18.40 -37.84 -3.04
N GLU A 215 -18.11 -36.74 -2.35
CA GLU A 215 -18.57 -35.40 -2.70
C GLU A 215 -17.42 -34.41 -2.65
N ILE A 216 -17.25 -33.64 -3.72
CA ILE A 216 -16.31 -32.53 -3.80
C ILE A 216 -17.08 -31.29 -4.24
N LYS A 217 -16.90 -30.18 -3.53
CA LYS A 217 -17.46 -28.88 -3.87
C LYS A 217 -16.39 -27.81 -3.70
N GLU A 218 -16.10 -27.09 -4.77
CA GLU A 218 -15.08 -26.05 -4.80
C GLU A 218 -15.56 -24.82 -5.57
N ASN A 219 -15.05 -23.65 -5.16
CA ASN A 219 -15.28 -22.39 -5.86
C ASN A 219 -14.12 -22.12 -6.82
N CYS A 220 -14.45 -21.66 -8.02
CA CYS A 220 -13.50 -21.39 -9.09
C CYS A 220 -13.02 -19.93 -8.99
N ILE A 221 -11.92 -19.69 -8.29
CA ILE A 221 -11.38 -18.35 -8.09
C ILE A 221 -10.17 -18.12 -9.01
N ILE A 222 -10.18 -17.06 -9.81
CA ILE A 222 -8.99 -16.55 -10.50
C ILE A 222 -8.38 -15.43 -9.65
N GLU A 223 -7.09 -15.56 -9.35
CA GLU A 223 -6.29 -14.53 -8.72
C GLU A 223 -5.64 -13.66 -9.78
N ASN A 224 -6.12 -12.43 -9.94
CA ASN A 224 -5.53 -11.45 -10.84
C ASN A 224 -4.54 -10.58 -10.07
N ILE A 225 -3.26 -10.67 -10.42
CA ILE A 225 -2.22 -9.80 -9.87
C ILE A 225 -2.24 -8.50 -10.69
N LYS A 226 -2.72 -7.40 -10.09
CA LYS A 226 -2.62 -6.08 -10.71
C LYS A 226 -1.52 -5.27 -10.02
N PRO A 227 -0.53 -4.75 -10.77
CA PRO A 227 0.42 -3.81 -10.20
C PRO A 227 -0.31 -2.49 -9.93
N VAL A 228 -0.61 -2.20 -8.67
CA VAL A 228 -1.16 -0.91 -8.27
C VAL A 228 -0.01 -0.01 -7.85
N VAL A 229 0.06 1.18 -8.44
CA VAL A 229 1.01 2.20 -8.03
C VAL A 229 0.51 2.80 -6.72
N ILE A 230 1.12 2.41 -5.59
CA ILE A 230 0.83 3.02 -4.30
C ILE A 230 1.85 4.13 -4.08
N ILE A 231 1.36 5.37 -4.16
CA ILE A 231 2.12 6.54 -3.71
C ILE A 231 2.10 6.52 -2.19
N LYS A 232 3.26 6.62 -1.54
CA LYS A 232 3.34 6.82 -0.08
C LYS A 232 2.76 8.20 0.28
N SER A 233 1.44 8.26 0.40
CA SER A 233 0.64 9.48 0.54
C SER A 233 1.16 10.40 1.65
N ASN A 234 1.55 9.83 2.80
CA ASN A 234 1.97 10.62 3.98
C ASN A 234 3.25 11.44 3.74
N GLN A 235 4.21 10.94 2.97
CA GLN A 235 5.46 11.66 2.69
C GLN A 235 5.22 12.80 1.69
N VAL A 236 4.38 12.56 0.68
CA VAL A 236 4.01 13.57 -0.32
C VAL A 236 3.23 14.71 0.33
N ILE A 237 2.26 14.40 1.19
CA ILE A 237 1.48 15.41 1.93
C ILE A 237 2.40 16.25 2.83
N PHE A 238 3.29 15.61 3.58
CA PHE A 238 4.21 16.30 4.50
C PHE A 238 5.14 17.30 3.78
N PHE A 239 5.81 16.88 2.70
CA PHE A 239 6.68 17.79 1.94
C PHE A 239 5.90 18.86 1.18
N SER A 240 4.67 18.56 0.72
CA SER A 240 3.81 19.56 0.08
C SER A 240 3.43 20.69 1.04
N ILE A 241 3.13 20.38 2.30
CA ILE A 241 2.81 21.38 3.33
C ILE A 241 4.03 22.27 3.60
N ILE A 242 5.22 21.68 3.72
CA ILE A 242 6.46 22.41 3.97
C ILE A 242 6.76 23.40 2.83
N VAL A 243 6.67 22.96 1.58
CA VAL A 243 6.88 23.83 0.41
C VAL A 243 5.88 24.99 0.43
N GLY A 244 4.60 24.72 0.75
CA GLY A 244 3.56 25.74 0.87
C GLY A 244 3.89 26.80 1.93
N ILE A 245 4.34 26.39 3.11
CA ILE A 245 4.75 27.31 4.18
C ILE A 245 5.94 28.18 3.75
N CYS A 246 6.93 27.61 3.06
CA CYS A 246 8.08 28.37 2.58
C CYS A 246 7.69 29.44 1.55
N VAL A 247 6.82 29.09 0.60
CA VAL A 247 6.35 30.03 -0.43
C VAL A 247 5.54 31.15 0.22
N LEU A 248 4.66 30.84 1.18
CA LEU A 248 3.92 31.83 1.94
C LEU A 248 4.86 32.74 2.76
N GLY A 249 5.89 32.16 3.41
CA GLY A 249 6.90 32.92 4.14
C GLY A 249 7.68 33.89 3.25
N LEU A 250 8.09 33.45 2.05
CA LEU A 250 8.73 34.31 1.05
C LEU A 250 7.80 35.42 0.56
N PHE A 251 6.52 35.11 0.32
CA PHE A 251 5.51 36.08 -0.10
C PHE A 251 5.30 37.17 0.97
N ILE A 252 5.20 36.78 2.24
CA ILE A 252 5.07 37.72 3.37
C ILE A 252 6.33 38.57 3.52
N LEU A 253 7.53 37.97 3.44
CA LEU A 253 8.80 38.70 3.49
C LEU A 253 8.96 39.70 2.33
N PHE A 254 8.41 39.38 1.16
CA PHE A 254 8.44 40.26 -0.01
C PHE A 254 7.50 41.45 0.16
N LEU A 255 6.24 41.21 0.57
CA LEU A 255 5.22 42.26 0.66
C LEU A 255 5.31 43.14 1.92
N TYR A 256 5.60 42.55 3.10
CA TYR A 256 5.43 43.24 4.39
C TYR A 256 6.71 43.79 4.99
N VAL A 257 7.88 43.39 4.51
CA VAL A 257 9.16 43.85 5.04
C VAL A 257 9.74 44.93 4.14
N ARG A 258 9.52 46.19 4.48
CA ARG A 258 10.29 47.31 3.91
C ARG A 258 11.68 47.32 4.56
N GLY A 259 12.72 47.32 3.74
CA GLY A 259 14.08 47.43 4.25
C GLY A 259 14.24 48.80 4.90
N LYS A 260 14.63 48.85 6.17
CA LYS A 260 14.95 50.11 6.84
C LYS A 260 16.12 50.76 6.10
N GLU A 261 15.83 51.78 5.29
CA GLU A 261 16.85 52.64 4.71
C GLU A 261 17.27 53.62 5.78
N THR A 262 18.52 53.48 6.25
CA THR A 262 19.15 54.57 7.00
C THR A 262 19.24 55.77 6.06
N SER A 263 18.47 56.81 6.35
CA SER A 263 18.46 58.05 5.57
C SER A 263 19.89 58.58 5.43
N GLU A 264 20.20 59.20 4.30
CA GLU A 264 21.52 59.79 4.03
C GLU A 264 21.90 60.85 5.10
N GLN A 265 20.88 61.51 5.66
CA GLN A 265 20.99 62.45 6.78
C GLN A 265 21.52 61.79 8.06
N ASN A 266 21.00 60.61 8.43
CA ASN A 266 21.48 59.88 9.61
C ASN A 266 22.94 59.42 9.45
N LYS A 267 23.39 59.14 8.22
CA LYS A 267 24.81 58.84 7.95
C LYS A 267 25.70 60.07 8.17
N LYS A 268 25.28 61.26 7.72
CA LYS A 268 26.01 62.52 7.95
C LYS A 268 26.09 62.86 9.45
N VAL A 269 24.99 62.76 10.19
CA VAL A 269 24.97 62.99 11.64
C VAL A 269 25.91 62.02 12.37
N GLN A 270 25.85 60.72 12.06
CA GLN A 270 26.75 59.73 12.65
C GLN A 270 28.23 59.97 12.29
N TYR A 271 28.51 60.46 11.08
CA TYR A 271 29.87 60.83 10.69
C TYR A 271 30.41 61.99 11.54
N ILE A 272 29.62 63.06 11.73
CA ILE A 272 30.00 64.22 12.54
C ILE A 272 30.24 63.80 13.99
N LEU A 273 29.31 63.06 14.59
CA LEU A 273 29.44 62.56 15.96
C LEU A 273 30.69 61.68 16.13
N ARG A 274 31.02 60.83 15.15
CA ARG A 274 32.19 59.95 15.23
C ARG A 274 33.50 60.69 15.04
N LYS A 275 33.56 61.65 14.10
CA LYS A 275 34.78 62.42 13.79
C LYS A 275 35.13 63.42 14.88
N TYR A 276 34.13 64.10 15.43
CA TYR A 276 34.30 65.18 16.40
C TYR A 276 33.83 64.81 17.81
N ASN A 277 33.75 63.51 18.12
CA ASN A 277 33.25 62.96 19.39
C ASN A 277 33.84 63.62 20.65
N MET A 278 35.12 64.00 20.60
CA MET A 278 35.81 64.61 21.75
C MET A 278 35.38 66.06 22.05
N ARG A 279 34.71 66.73 21.11
CA ARG A 279 34.29 68.14 21.20
C ARG A 279 32.77 68.30 21.35
N ILE A 280 32.02 67.20 21.25
CA ILE A 280 30.56 67.19 21.26
C ILE A 280 30.07 66.60 22.58
N VAL A 281 29.13 67.28 23.23
CA VAL A 281 28.46 66.80 24.44
C VAL A 281 27.00 66.56 24.13
N ASN A 282 26.53 65.34 24.41
CA ASN A 282 25.13 64.96 24.21
C ASN A 282 24.30 65.42 25.41
N ILE A 283 23.20 66.13 25.15
CA ILE A 283 22.30 66.64 26.20
C ILE A 283 20.93 65.98 26.07
N CYS A 284 20.35 65.60 27.21
CA CYS A 284 19.04 64.92 27.27
C CYS A 284 17.85 65.83 27.63
N ASP A 285 18.06 67.12 27.89
CA ASP A 285 17.01 68.05 28.35
C ASP A 285 16.78 69.17 27.32
N GLU A 286 15.53 69.34 26.90
CA GLU A 286 15.10 70.30 25.87
C GLU A 286 14.97 71.74 26.38
N ARG A 287 15.06 71.94 27.70
CA ARG A 287 14.65 73.19 28.37
C ARG A 287 15.60 74.39 28.27
N TYR A 288 16.67 74.30 27.47
CA TYR A 288 17.66 75.38 27.31
C TYR A 288 17.58 76.15 25.98
N LEU A 289 16.61 75.85 25.11
CA LEU A 289 16.44 76.50 23.81
C LEU A 289 15.44 77.66 23.88
N THR A 290 15.84 78.79 24.45
CA THR A 290 15.13 80.06 24.19
C THR A 290 15.58 80.61 22.84
N LEU A 291 14.71 80.48 21.84
CA LEU A 291 14.96 80.87 20.43
C LEU A 291 15.13 82.39 20.23
N ASP A 292 14.81 83.19 21.24
CA ASP A 292 14.74 84.67 21.15
C ASP A 292 16.10 85.36 20.95
N ASN A 293 17.23 84.64 21.08
CA ASN A 293 18.56 85.23 20.91
C ASN A 293 19.56 84.29 20.22
N SER A 294 19.11 83.61 19.16
CA SER A 294 19.93 82.63 18.41
C SER A 294 20.42 83.13 17.05
N ILE A 295 21.67 82.82 16.70
CA ILE A 295 22.29 83.04 15.38
C ILE A 295 22.39 81.68 14.68
N ARG A 296 21.81 81.58 13.48
CA ARG A 296 21.93 80.39 12.63
C ARG A 296 23.25 80.40 11.88
N VAL A 297 23.96 79.27 11.88
CA VAL A 297 25.24 79.07 11.20
C VAL A 297 25.04 78.16 9.97
N HIS A 298 25.76 78.44 8.88
CA HIS A 298 25.57 77.76 7.59
C HIS A 298 26.21 76.37 7.49
N SER A 299 27.27 76.08 8.24
CA SER A 299 27.96 74.80 8.18
C SER A 299 28.39 74.33 9.58
N PHE A 300 28.59 73.01 9.73
CA PHE A 300 29.13 72.47 10.97
C PHE A 300 30.58 72.94 11.22
N ASP A 301 31.38 73.12 10.17
CA ASP A 301 32.75 73.61 10.30
C ASP A 301 32.80 75.07 10.80
N ASP A 302 31.83 75.91 10.42
CA ASP A 302 31.73 77.27 10.94
C ASP A 302 31.23 77.29 12.39
N LEU A 303 30.36 76.34 12.77
CA LEU A 303 30.00 76.12 14.17
C LEU A 303 31.22 75.66 14.98
N LEU A 304 32.09 74.83 14.41
CA LEU A 304 33.33 74.37 15.05
C LEU A 304 34.31 75.52 15.27
N LYS A 305 34.49 76.42 14.29
CA LYS A 305 35.32 77.64 14.46
C LYS A 305 34.78 78.53 15.59
N ALA A 306 33.46 78.73 15.65
CA ALA A 306 32.84 79.51 16.72
C ALA A 306 33.04 78.85 18.09
N SER A 307 32.98 77.52 18.18
CA SER A 307 33.26 76.75 19.39
C SER A 307 34.71 76.94 19.86
N ASP A 308 35.67 76.89 18.93
CA ASP A 308 37.10 77.04 19.22
C ASP A 308 37.43 78.47 19.69
N GLU A 309 36.86 79.51 19.06
CA GLU A 309 37.04 80.92 19.47
C GLU A 309 36.40 81.23 20.83
N LEU A 310 35.23 80.65 21.11
CA LEU A 310 34.51 80.85 22.38
C LEU A 310 35.06 79.95 23.52
N GLY A 311 35.89 78.96 23.20
CA GLY A 311 36.39 77.98 24.17
C GLY A 311 35.28 77.11 24.80
N LYS A 312 34.12 76.97 24.14
CA LYS A 312 32.94 76.25 24.66
C LYS A 312 32.62 74.99 23.85
N PRO A 313 32.16 73.90 24.47
CA PRO A 313 31.83 72.66 23.76
C PRO A 313 30.60 72.79 22.87
N ILE A 314 30.51 71.96 21.83
CA ILE A 314 29.32 71.85 20.98
C ILE A 314 28.34 70.91 21.63
N LEU A 315 27.10 71.35 21.77
CA LEU A 315 26.02 70.58 22.36
C LEU A 315 25.18 69.95 21.25
N TYR A 316 24.83 68.68 21.44
CA TYR A 316 24.02 67.91 20.50
C TYR A 316 22.73 67.47 21.19
N ASN A 317 21.60 67.69 20.51
CA ASN A 317 20.29 67.21 20.94
C ASN A 317 19.49 66.62 19.75
N ILE A 318 18.69 65.59 20.04
CA ILE A 318 17.77 64.93 19.12
C ILE A 318 16.38 65.51 19.37
N LEU A 319 15.80 66.17 18.37
CA LEU A 319 14.41 66.63 18.48
C LEU A 319 13.44 65.46 18.25
N ASP A 320 12.34 65.49 19.01
CA ASP A 320 11.38 64.41 19.20
C ASP A 320 10.54 64.09 17.94
N ASN A 321 11.22 63.53 16.92
CA ASN A 321 10.64 62.69 15.86
C ASN A 321 11.71 62.04 14.95
N ASP A 322 12.95 61.89 15.43
CA ASP A 322 14.04 61.13 14.78
C ASP A 322 14.39 61.62 13.35
N LYS A 323 14.11 62.91 13.05
CA LYS A 323 14.25 63.50 11.70
C LYS A 323 15.03 64.81 11.63
N SER A 324 15.40 65.42 12.75
CA SER A 324 16.26 66.60 12.76
C SER A 324 17.12 66.64 14.01
N SER A 325 18.44 66.66 13.80
CA SER A 325 19.43 66.85 14.87
C SER A 325 19.95 68.28 14.85
N ASN A 326 20.08 68.88 16.04
CA ASN A 326 20.62 70.23 16.19
C ASN A 326 21.97 70.18 16.92
N PHE A 327 22.93 70.91 16.38
CA PHE A 327 24.20 71.22 17.03
C PHE A 327 24.20 72.69 17.45
N PHE A 328 24.51 73.00 18.71
CA PHE A 328 24.47 74.38 19.20
C PHE A 328 25.53 74.68 20.28
N ILE A 329 25.81 75.97 20.49
CA ILE A 329 26.75 76.48 21.50
C ILE A 329 26.03 77.54 22.35
N LEU A 330 26.15 77.43 23.68
CA LEU A 330 25.56 78.39 24.63
C LEU A 330 26.55 79.50 24.98
N SER A 331 26.27 80.75 24.58
CA SER A 331 27.05 81.93 25.01
C SER A 331 26.21 82.84 25.91
N GLU A 332 26.87 83.67 26.73
CA GLU A 332 26.20 84.52 27.72
C GLU A 332 25.26 85.57 27.06
N ASN A 333 25.53 85.93 25.80
CA ASN A 333 24.75 86.94 25.06
C ASN A 333 23.96 86.40 23.85
N LYS A 334 24.45 85.37 23.13
CA LYS A 334 23.81 84.83 21.92
C LYS A 334 24.13 83.33 21.73
N ASN A 335 23.15 82.55 21.28
CA ASN A 335 23.32 81.10 21.03
C ASN A 335 23.57 80.83 19.54
N PHE A 336 24.52 79.96 19.20
CA PHE A 336 24.78 79.59 17.79
C PHE A 336 24.19 78.22 17.48
N ILE A 337 23.44 78.06 16.38
CA ILE A 337 22.73 76.81 16.04
C ILE A 337 23.01 76.41 14.56
N CYS A 338 23.41 75.15 14.30
CA CYS A 338 23.38 74.51 12.96
C CYS A 338 22.37 73.35 12.99
N THR A 339 21.41 73.39 12.06
CA THR A 339 20.41 72.34 11.86
C THR A 339 20.85 71.50 10.66
N VAL A 340 20.97 70.18 10.80
CA VAL A 340 21.58 69.29 9.78
C VAL A 340 20.76 69.20 8.47
N THR A 341 19.60 69.85 8.38
CA THR A 341 18.87 70.05 7.11
C THR A 341 19.50 71.11 6.20
N ASP A 342 20.23 72.08 6.77
CA ASP A 342 20.73 73.26 6.05
C ASP A 342 22.27 73.32 6.00
N CYS A 343 22.98 72.45 6.73
CA CYS A 343 24.44 72.39 6.72
C CYS A 343 24.89 71.61 5.45
N ASN A 344 25.35 72.33 4.41
CA ASN A 344 25.80 71.73 3.15
C ASN A 344 27.20 71.13 3.25
#